data_AF-A0A1Z5K5P9-F1
#
_entry.id   AF-A0A1Z5K5P9-F1
#
_cell.length_a   1.000
_cell.length_b   1.000
_cell.length_c   1.000
_cell.angle_alpha   90.00
_cell.angle_beta   90.00
_cell.angle_gamma   90.00
#
_symmetry.space_group_name_H-M   'P 1'
#
loop_
_entity.id
_entity.type
_entity.pdbx_description
1 polymer ?
#
loop_
_entity_poly.entity_id
_entity_poly.type
_entity_poly.pdbx_seq_one_letter_code
_entity_poly.pdbx_strand_id
1 'polypeptide(L)'
;MSEEKTNLIKRASELNNHGALLIVQGELGRATAVFQSALAVMKNASTPVESQGRGEVVDHSQHIRAFRALVGGRERLPSNGCCIHAIPFVLEGSLIPNHDIALPLYSAIILFNLGLSLHGEALTGSEASLRRVSHIYRMSLQILESVSQMCPCAIVVAIAALNNKATIHFELCQYDESKRCWAVLSQLFESAQAVMHVALDAKAMERIFMNFHMANFPSAAGAA
;
A
#
# COMPACT_ATOMS: atom_id res chain seq x y z
N MET A 1 12.02 0.89 -23.38
CA MET A 1 12.27 1.77 -22.20
C MET A 1 13.65 2.38 -22.35
N SER A 2 13.83 3.69 -22.17
CA SER A 2 15.18 4.28 -22.18
C SER A 2 15.98 3.82 -20.95
N GLU A 3 17.28 3.67 -21.10
CA GLU A 3 18.18 3.28 -20.00
C GLU A 3 18.04 4.24 -18.80
N GLU A 4 17.89 5.54 -19.08
CA GLU A 4 17.65 6.57 -18.08
C GLU A 4 16.38 6.33 -17.26
N LYS A 5 15.25 6.02 -17.90
CA LYS A 5 13.99 5.72 -17.19
C LYS A 5 14.10 4.48 -16.31
N THR A 6 14.79 3.46 -16.82
CA THR A 6 15.06 2.23 -16.05
C THR A 6 15.86 2.57 -14.78
N ASN A 7 16.90 3.39 -14.92
CA ASN A 7 17.75 3.81 -13.81
C ASN A 7 16.99 4.64 -12.78
N LEU A 8 16.06 5.51 -13.22
CA LEU A 8 15.18 6.25 -12.32
C LEU A 8 14.24 5.33 -11.53
N ILE A 9 13.64 4.34 -12.19
CA ILE A 9 12.77 3.34 -11.51
C ILE A 9 13.57 2.54 -10.48
N LYS A 10 14.77 2.05 -10.84
CA LYS A 10 15.66 1.35 -9.90
C LYS A 10 15.97 2.20 -8.67
N ARG A 11 16.37 3.46 -8.89
CA ARG A 11 16.67 4.41 -7.81
C ARG A 11 15.47 4.66 -6.91
N ALA A 12 14.26 4.78 -7.48
CA ALA A 12 13.04 4.95 -6.69
C ALA A 12 12.73 3.69 -5.85
N SER A 13 12.96 2.49 -6.39
CA SER A 13 12.81 1.23 -5.65
C SER A 13 13.80 1.11 -4.50
N GLU A 14 15.06 1.48 -4.71
CA GLU A 14 16.08 1.50 -3.65
C GLU A 14 15.70 2.46 -2.51
N LEU A 15 15.24 3.66 -2.85
CA LEU A 15 14.74 4.64 -1.88
C LEU A 15 13.51 4.08 -1.14
N ASN A 16 12.55 3.47 -1.85
CA ASN A 16 11.41 2.82 -1.22
C ASN A 16 11.83 1.77 -0.19
N ASN A 17 12.76 0.90 -0.55
CA ASN A 17 13.23 -0.17 0.32
C ASN A 17 14.00 0.38 1.53
N HIS A 18 14.77 1.45 1.34
CA HIS A 18 15.41 2.15 2.44
C HIS A 18 14.37 2.76 3.41
N GLY A 19 13.33 3.41 2.88
CA GLY A 19 12.21 3.92 3.69
C GLY A 19 11.48 2.82 4.45
N ALA A 20 11.26 1.65 3.83
CA ALA A 20 10.65 0.49 4.47
C ALA A 20 11.49 -0.03 5.65
N LEU A 21 12.82 -0.07 5.50
CA LEU A 21 13.73 -0.43 6.60
C LEU A 21 13.67 0.59 7.75
N LEU A 22 13.56 1.88 7.44
CA LEU A 22 13.41 2.92 8.46
C LEU A 22 12.08 2.79 9.23
N ILE A 23 10.98 2.39 8.57
CA ILE A 23 9.72 2.05 9.26
C ILE A 23 9.96 0.93 10.26
N VAL A 24 10.63 -0.14 9.84
CA VAL A 24 10.97 -1.30 10.68
C VAL A 24 11.80 -0.90 11.91
N GLN A 25 12.71 0.05 11.74
CA GLN A 25 13.55 0.60 12.81
C GLN A 25 12.81 1.60 13.71
N GLY A 26 11.58 2.00 13.36
CA GLY A 26 10.79 2.98 14.10
C GLY A 26 11.14 4.44 13.78
N GLU A 27 11.96 4.70 12.76
CA GLU A 27 12.42 6.02 12.36
C GLU A 27 11.47 6.69 11.34
N LEU A 28 10.22 6.91 11.76
CA LEU A 28 9.12 7.31 10.86
C LEU A 28 9.38 8.64 10.13
N GLY A 29 9.96 9.64 10.81
CA GLY A 29 10.27 10.93 10.19
C GLY A 29 11.32 10.83 9.08
N ARG A 30 12.34 9.99 9.28
CA ARG A 30 13.35 9.70 8.24
C ARG A 30 12.73 8.91 7.10
N ALA A 31 11.88 7.93 7.40
CA ALA A 31 11.16 7.16 6.37
C ALA A 31 10.32 8.08 5.48
N THR A 32 9.57 9.01 6.07
CA THR A 32 8.76 10.02 5.35
C THR A 32 9.60 10.82 4.35
N ALA A 33 10.76 11.34 4.76
CA ALA A 33 11.64 12.10 3.87
C ALA A 33 12.19 11.25 2.70
N VAL A 34 12.51 9.98 2.97
CA VAL A 34 12.99 9.03 1.95
C VAL A 34 11.89 8.71 0.94
N PHE A 35 10.65 8.47 1.37
CA PHE A 35 9.54 8.20 0.46
C PHE A 35 9.18 9.42 -0.41
N GLN A 36 9.23 10.63 0.15
CA GLN A 36 9.04 11.86 -0.64
C GLN A 36 10.12 11.99 -1.73
N SER A 37 11.36 11.63 -1.40
CA SER A 37 12.46 11.59 -2.37
C SER A 37 12.21 10.54 -3.46
N ALA A 38 11.70 9.35 -3.10
CA ALA A 38 11.32 8.31 -4.05
C ALA A 38 10.21 8.78 -5.01
N LEU A 39 9.17 9.46 -4.50
CA LEU A 39 8.11 10.04 -5.34
C LEU A 39 8.62 11.12 -6.29
N ALA A 40 9.57 11.95 -5.86
CA ALA A 40 10.18 12.95 -6.72
C ALA A 40 10.94 12.29 -7.89
N VAL A 41 11.65 11.19 -7.64
CA VAL A 41 12.32 10.40 -8.70
C VAL A 41 11.28 9.78 -9.66
N MET A 42 10.20 9.21 -9.14
CA MET A 42 9.12 8.63 -9.96
C MET A 42 8.42 9.67 -10.84
N LYS A 43 8.23 10.89 -10.33
CA LYS A 43 7.68 12.00 -11.11
C LYS A 43 8.57 12.34 -12.31
N ASN A 44 9.90 12.31 -12.13
CA ASN A 44 10.84 12.55 -13.23
C ASN A 44 10.80 11.44 -14.28
N ALA A 45 10.63 10.18 -13.85
CA ALA A 45 10.50 9.04 -14.75
C ALA A 45 9.19 9.05 -15.57
N SER A 46 8.16 9.75 -15.07
CA SER A 46 6.82 9.86 -15.67
C SER A 46 6.71 10.95 -16.73
N THR A 47 7.79 11.67 -17.05
CA THR A 47 7.77 12.69 -18.12
C THR A 47 7.48 12.04 -19.48
N PRO A 48 6.60 12.66 -20.29
CA PRO A 48 6.13 12.07 -21.54
C PRO A 48 7.31 11.90 -22.50
N VAL A 49 7.58 10.65 -22.84
CA VAL A 49 8.40 10.28 -24.00
C VAL A 49 7.43 9.59 -24.94
N GLU A 50 7.48 9.97 -26.22
CA GLU A 50 6.64 9.43 -27.28
C GLU A 50 6.53 7.90 -27.15
N SER A 51 5.28 7.44 -27.07
CA SER A 51 4.92 6.05 -26.84
C SER A 51 5.36 5.18 -28.02
N GLN A 52 6.32 4.29 -27.81
CA GLN A 52 6.52 3.12 -28.65
C GLN A 52 6.45 1.86 -27.81
N GLY A 53 5.54 0.96 -28.21
CA GLY A 53 5.57 -0.46 -27.83
C GLY A 53 4.32 -0.92 -27.09
N ARG A 54 3.38 -1.50 -27.85
CA ARG A 54 2.25 -2.28 -27.33
C ARG A 54 2.77 -3.63 -26.80
N GLY A 55 2.47 -3.89 -25.52
CA GLY A 55 2.22 -5.19 -24.89
C GLY A 55 3.06 -6.41 -25.29
N GLU A 56 4.08 -6.72 -24.48
CA GLU A 56 4.49 -8.11 -24.27
C GLU A 56 3.64 -8.76 -23.18
N VAL A 57 3.43 -10.07 -23.31
CA VAL A 57 2.73 -10.91 -22.34
C VAL A 57 3.42 -10.80 -20.98
N VAL A 58 2.70 -10.28 -20.01
CA VAL A 58 3.19 -10.05 -18.65
C VAL A 58 3.22 -11.39 -17.91
N ASP A 59 4.42 -11.88 -17.64
CA ASP A 59 4.60 -12.99 -16.69
C ASP A 59 4.32 -12.48 -15.26
N HIS A 60 3.09 -12.70 -14.80
CA HIS A 60 2.64 -12.31 -13.46
C HIS A 60 3.51 -12.91 -12.33
N SER A 61 4.24 -14.01 -12.59
CA SER A 61 5.12 -14.62 -11.59
C SER A 61 6.32 -13.75 -11.24
N GLN A 62 6.82 -12.93 -12.19
CA GLN A 62 7.92 -11.99 -11.94
C GLN A 62 7.48 -10.81 -11.07
N HIS A 63 6.26 -10.33 -11.25
CA HIS A 63 5.71 -9.22 -10.45
C HIS A 63 5.52 -9.61 -8.99
N ILE A 64 5.09 -10.85 -8.75
CA ILE A 64 4.94 -11.40 -7.41
C ILE A 64 6.31 -11.54 -6.73
N ARG A 65 7.37 -11.93 -7.47
CA ARG A 65 8.73 -11.99 -6.91
C ARG A 65 9.33 -10.60 -6.66
N ALA A 66 8.98 -9.62 -7.48
CA ALA A 66 9.44 -8.24 -7.34
C ALA A 66 8.84 -7.50 -6.14
N PHE A 67 7.94 -8.14 -5.41
CA PHE A 67 7.11 -7.56 -4.38
C PHE A 67 7.11 -8.45 -3.15
N ARG A 68 7.47 -7.91 -1.98
CA ARG A 68 7.19 -8.60 -0.72
C ARG A 68 6.88 -7.63 0.40
N ALA A 69 6.08 -8.08 1.35
CA ALA A 69 5.96 -7.42 2.64
C ALA A 69 7.26 -7.61 3.44
N LEU A 70 7.83 -6.53 3.97
CA LEU A 70 9.05 -6.59 4.79
C LEU A 70 8.69 -7.04 6.21
N VAL A 71 8.73 -8.35 6.44
CA VAL A 71 8.42 -8.93 7.75
C VAL A 71 9.61 -8.73 8.69
N GLY A 72 9.41 -7.93 9.72
CA GLY A 72 10.33 -7.74 10.82
C GLY A 72 10.14 -6.37 11.43
N GLY A 73 9.40 -6.25 12.53
CA GLY A 73 9.15 -4.96 13.17
C GLY A 73 8.07 -5.06 14.25
N ARG A 74 8.23 -4.30 15.34
CA ARG A 74 7.34 -4.30 16.51
C ARG A 74 5.90 -4.01 16.10
N GLU A 75 5.00 -4.92 16.45
CA GLU A 75 3.56 -4.75 16.28
C GLU A 75 3.07 -3.58 17.14
N ARG A 76 2.40 -2.62 16.53
CA ARG A 76 1.58 -1.64 17.25
C ARG A 76 0.13 -2.04 17.03
N LEU A 77 -0.46 -2.74 18.01
CA LEU A 77 -1.91 -2.85 18.08
C LEU A 77 -2.47 -1.47 18.44
N PRO A 78 -3.42 -0.92 17.66
CA PRO A 78 -4.19 0.23 18.12
C PRO A 78 -5.00 -0.15 19.35
N SER A 79 -5.18 0.79 20.27
CA SER A 79 -5.94 0.64 21.52
C SER A 79 -7.43 0.33 21.30
N ASN A 80 -7.90 0.37 20.06
CA ASN A 80 -9.30 0.51 19.68
C ASN A 80 -9.86 -0.77 19.03
N GLY A 81 -9.04 -1.84 18.98
CA GLY A 81 -9.39 -3.14 18.41
C GLY A 81 -9.25 -3.26 16.89
N CYS A 82 -9.28 -2.15 16.12
CA CYS A 82 -8.99 -2.18 14.68
C CYS A 82 -7.48 -2.24 14.42
N CYS A 83 -7.01 -3.18 13.59
CA CYS A 83 -5.60 -3.41 13.27
C CYS A 83 -5.16 -2.68 11.99
N ILE A 84 -4.20 -1.77 12.06
CA ILE A 84 -3.59 -1.20 10.86
C ILE A 84 -2.67 -2.25 10.22
N HIS A 85 -2.70 -2.38 8.89
CA HIS A 85 -1.64 -3.07 8.17
C HIS A 85 -0.38 -2.21 8.22
N ALA A 86 0.53 -2.53 9.12
CA ALA A 86 1.73 -1.73 9.39
C ALA A 86 3.00 -2.23 8.67
N ILE A 87 2.87 -3.19 7.76
CA ILE A 87 4.02 -3.81 7.09
C ILE A 87 4.27 -3.07 5.77
N PRO A 88 5.46 -2.49 5.56
CA PRO A 88 5.77 -1.83 4.30
C PRO A 88 6.06 -2.87 3.20
N PHE A 89 5.76 -2.48 1.97
CA PHE A 89 6.09 -3.27 0.78
C PHE A 89 7.45 -2.86 0.20
N VAL A 90 8.27 -3.83 -0.16
CA VAL A 90 9.56 -3.60 -0.84
C VAL A 90 9.47 -4.02 -2.30
N LEU A 91 10.31 -3.37 -3.11
CA LEU A 91 10.33 -3.45 -4.57
C LEU A 91 11.69 -4.01 -5.03
N GLU A 92 11.70 -5.07 -5.82
CA GLU A 92 12.94 -5.59 -6.41
C GLU A 92 13.29 -4.80 -7.69
N GLY A 93 14.35 -4.01 -7.63
CA GLY A 93 14.80 -3.18 -8.77
C GLY A 93 15.35 -3.98 -9.96
N SER A 94 15.66 -5.27 -9.78
CA SER A 94 16.13 -6.16 -10.85
C SER A 94 15.01 -6.76 -11.68
N LEU A 95 13.76 -6.72 -11.20
CA LEU A 95 12.58 -7.30 -11.83
C LEU A 95 11.55 -6.22 -12.18
N ILE A 96 11.97 -5.21 -12.95
CA ILE A 96 11.10 -4.10 -13.34
C ILE A 96 10.04 -4.61 -14.32
N PRO A 97 8.74 -4.55 -13.97
CA PRO A 97 7.64 -4.84 -14.89
C PRO A 97 7.75 -4.02 -16.18
N ASN A 98 6.93 -4.36 -17.19
CA ASN A 98 6.72 -3.42 -18.30
C ASN A 98 6.35 -2.02 -17.75
N HIS A 99 6.88 -0.97 -18.38
CA HIS A 99 6.76 0.43 -17.98
C HIS A 99 5.32 0.85 -17.67
N ASP A 100 4.36 0.37 -18.48
CA ASP A 100 2.93 0.66 -18.33
C ASP A 100 2.36 0.20 -16.98
N ILE A 101 3.03 -0.78 -16.34
CA ILE A 101 2.68 -1.31 -15.02
C ILE A 101 3.63 -0.78 -13.95
N ALA A 102 4.94 -0.75 -14.23
CA ALA A 102 5.97 -0.42 -13.26
C ALA A 102 5.78 0.97 -12.64
N LEU A 103 5.60 2.00 -13.47
CA LEU A 103 5.46 3.38 -13.00
C LEU A 103 4.26 3.56 -12.06
N PRO A 104 3.02 3.23 -12.47
CA PRO A 104 1.87 3.41 -11.60
C PRO A 104 1.92 2.48 -10.38
N LEU A 105 2.30 1.22 -10.53
CA LEU A 105 2.39 0.29 -9.40
C LEU A 105 3.40 0.75 -8.34
N TYR A 106 4.61 1.14 -8.76
CA TYR A 106 5.67 1.54 -7.81
C TYR A 106 5.31 2.87 -7.15
N SER A 107 4.71 3.80 -7.90
CA SER A 107 4.21 5.06 -7.33
C SER A 107 3.14 4.82 -6.26
N ALA A 108 2.21 3.90 -6.52
CA ALA A 108 1.18 3.54 -5.56
C ALA A 108 1.75 2.86 -4.31
N ILE A 109 2.76 2.00 -4.46
CA ILE A 109 3.46 1.34 -3.34
C ILE A 109 4.23 2.36 -2.50
N ILE A 110 4.94 3.29 -3.13
CA ILE A 110 5.66 4.35 -2.41
C ILE A 110 4.66 5.25 -1.66
N LEU A 111 3.53 5.60 -2.28
CA LEU A 111 2.46 6.35 -1.60
C LEU A 111 1.88 5.57 -0.43
N PHE A 112 1.65 4.27 -0.58
CA PHE A 112 1.17 3.42 0.51
C PHE A 112 2.15 3.43 1.69
N ASN A 113 3.44 3.22 1.43
CA ASN A 113 4.47 3.22 2.47
C ASN A 113 4.67 4.60 3.12
N LEU A 114 4.56 5.69 2.35
CA LEU A 114 4.49 7.06 2.87
C LEU A 114 3.27 7.23 3.79
N GLY A 115 2.13 6.65 3.40
CA GLY A 115 0.94 6.59 4.24
C GLY A 115 1.23 5.91 5.57
N LEU A 116 1.94 4.77 5.57
CA LEU A 116 2.34 4.08 6.80
C LEU A 116 3.20 4.93 7.73
N SER A 117 4.24 5.60 7.20
CA SER A 117 5.14 6.41 8.02
C SER A 117 4.39 7.57 8.67
N LEU A 118 3.52 8.25 7.91
CA LEU A 118 2.69 9.33 8.41
C LEU A 118 1.58 8.85 9.36
N HIS A 119 1.02 7.65 9.15
CA HIS A 119 0.00 7.08 10.03
C HIS A 119 0.56 6.82 11.42
N GLY A 120 1.77 6.26 11.50
CA GLY A 120 2.44 6.00 12.78
C GLY A 120 2.70 7.28 13.60
N GLU A 121 2.88 8.43 12.94
CA GLU A 121 2.97 9.75 13.58
C GLU A 121 1.59 10.34 13.90
N ALA A 122 0.58 10.06 13.06
CA ALA A 122 -0.77 10.60 13.18
C ALA A 122 -1.60 9.96 14.31
N LEU A 123 -1.26 8.76 14.77
CA LEU A 123 -1.95 8.11 15.90
C LEU A 123 -1.89 8.92 17.21
N THR A 124 -0.85 9.73 17.39
CA THR A 124 -0.73 10.68 18.52
C THR A 124 -1.09 12.12 18.11
N GLY A 125 -1.55 12.31 16.87
CA GLY A 125 -1.73 13.60 16.23
C GLY A 125 -3.18 14.07 16.20
N SER A 126 -3.43 15.13 15.43
CA SER A 126 -4.77 15.70 15.24
C SER A 126 -5.57 14.96 14.17
N GLU A 127 -6.89 15.16 14.17
CA GLU A 127 -7.77 14.74 13.07
C GLU A 127 -7.27 15.20 11.69
N ALA A 128 -6.69 16.40 11.60
CA ALA A 128 -6.13 16.90 10.34
C ALA A 128 -4.99 16.00 9.81
N SER A 129 -4.17 15.45 10.71
CA SER A 129 -3.12 14.48 10.35
C SER A 129 -3.73 13.19 9.80
N LEU A 130 -4.76 12.65 10.45
CA LEU A 130 -5.47 11.45 9.98
C LEU A 130 -6.12 11.66 8.60
N ARG A 131 -6.77 12.81 8.38
CA ARG A 131 -7.34 13.17 7.06
C ARG A 131 -6.26 13.25 5.98
N ARG A 132 -5.09 13.79 6.30
CA ARG A 132 -3.95 13.82 5.38
C ARG A 132 -3.49 12.40 5.01
N VAL A 133 -3.38 11.51 5.99
CA VAL A 133 -2.99 10.10 5.74
C VAL A 133 -4.04 9.39 4.88
N SER A 134 -5.34 9.57 5.18
CA SER A 134 -6.44 9.04 4.37
C SER A 134 -6.36 9.52 2.91
N HIS A 135 -6.01 10.80 2.69
CA HIS A 135 -5.79 11.33 1.35
C HIS A 135 -4.64 10.63 0.60
N ILE A 136 -3.54 10.31 1.28
CA ILE A 136 -2.41 9.58 0.69
C ILE A 136 -2.84 8.15 0.27
N TYR A 137 -3.58 7.43 1.11
CA TYR A 137 -4.11 6.12 0.72
C TYR A 137 -5.10 6.21 -0.45
N ARG A 138 -5.95 7.24 -0.49
CA ARG A 138 -6.83 7.49 -1.62
C ARG A 138 -6.05 7.69 -2.92
N MET A 139 -4.96 8.46 -2.91
CA MET A 139 -4.10 8.64 -4.09
C MET A 139 -3.48 7.31 -4.55
N SER A 140 -3.00 6.49 -3.61
CA SER A 140 -2.48 5.15 -3.92
C SER A 140 -3.55 4.29 -4.61
N LEU A 141 -4.77 4.25 -4.06
CA LEU A 141 -5.90 3.50 -4.64
C LEU A 141 -6.27 3.98 -6.05
N GLN A 142 -6.36 5.29 -6.27
CA GLN A 142 -6.67 5.85 -7.60
C GLN A 142 -5.66 5.45 -8.67
N ILE A 143 -4.38 5.35 -8.31
CA ILE A 143 -3.35 4.87 -9.25
C ILE A 143 -3.55 3.37 -9.53
N LEU A 144 -3.83 2.58 -8.50
CA LEU A 144 -4.00 1.13 -8.61
C LEU A 144 -5.23 0.70 -9.42
N GLU A 145 -6.29 1.51 -9.48
CA GLU A 145 -7.46 1.26 -10.32
C GLU A 145 -7.07 0.97 -11.77
N SER A 146 -6.11 1.73 -12.31
CA SER A 146 -5.61 1.57 -13.68
C SER A 146 -4.72 0.34 -13.92
N VAL A 147 -4.19 -0.29 -12.85
CA VAL A 147 -3.20 -1.38 -12.94
C VAL A 147 -3.74 -2.72 -12.41
N SER A 148 -4.82 -2.67 -11.63
CA SER A 148 -5.39 -3.82 -10.91
C SER A 148 -5.67 -5.04 -11.78
N GLN A 149 -6.14 -4.84 -13.00
CA GLN A 149 -6.44 -5.92 -13.96
C GLN A 149 -5.17 -6.55 -14.57
N MET A 150 -4.04 -5.85 -14.52
CA MET A 150 -2.79 -6.24 -15.18
C MET A 150 -1.76 -6.79 -14.20
N CYS A 151 -1.91 -6.53 -12.89
CA CYS A 151 -0.93 -6.92 -11.89
C CYS A 151 -1.61 -7.36 -10.59
N PRO A 152 -1.54 -8.66 -10.24
CA PRO A 152 -2.10 -9.14 -8.99
C PRO A 152 -1.52 -8.48 -7.72
N CYS A 153 -0.27 -8.00 -7.76
CA CYS A 153 0.32 -7.24 -6.65
C CYS A 153 -0.42 -5.93 -6.38
N ALA A 154 -1.02 -5.31 -7.41
CA ALA A 154 -1.83 -4.11 -7.23
C ALA A 154 -3.04 -4.36 -6.34
N ILE A 155 -3.66 -5.55 -6.44
CA ILE A 155 -4.80 -5.93 -5.60
C ILE A 155 -4.38 -6.05 -4.13
N VAL A 156 -3.21 -6.62 -3.87
CA VAL A 156 -2.67 -6.77 -2.51
C VAL A 156 -2.42 -5.40 -1.86
N VAL A 157 -1.81 -4.47 -2.60
CA VAL A 157 -1.59 -3.10 -2.11
C VAL A 157 -2.92 -2.38 -1.92
N ALA A 158 -3.89 -2.59 -2.81
CA ALA A 158 -5.22 -2.00 -2.69
C ALA A 158 -5.96 -2.51 -1.44
N ILE A 159 -5.90 -3.81 -1.13
CA ILE A 159 -6.46 -4.39 0.10
C ILE A 159 -5.83 -3.75 1.34
N ALA A 160 -4.49 -3.63 1.39
CA ALA A 160 -3.80 -3.03 2.53
C ALA A 160 -4.14 -1.53 2.68
N ALA A 161 -4.17 -0.78 1.57
CA ALA A 161 -4.53 0.64 1.57
C ALA A 161 -5.99 0.87 1.98
N LEU A 162 -6.92 0.03 1.50
CA LEU A 162 -8.33 0.05 1.89
C LEU A 162 -8.49 -0.25 3.37
N ASN A 163 -7.81 -1.28 3.90
CA ASN A 163 -7.83 -1.61 5.33
C ASN A 163 -7.36 -0.44 6.21
N ASN A 164 -6.29 0.24 5.81
CA ASN A 164 -5.75 1.34 6.60
C ASN A 164 -6.62 2.60 6.50
N LYS A 165 -7.12 2.92 5.30
CA LYS A 165 -8.09 4.00 5.08
C LYS A 165 -9.38 3.74 5.86
N ALA A 166 -9.82 2.49 5.85
CA ALA A 166 -10.93 2.00 6.62
C ALA A 166 -10.77 2.35 8.12
N THR A 167 -9.69 1.87 8.73
CA THR A 167 -9.36 2.17 10.12
C THR A 167 -9.33 3.66 10.41
N ILE A 168 -8.73 4.48 9.53
CA ILE A 168 -8.73 5.95 9.72
C ILE A 168 -10.16 6.52 9.76
N HIS A 169 -11.05 6.08 8.87
CA HIS A 169 -12.44 6.54 8.91
C HIS A 169 -13.14 6.11 10.19
N PHE A 170 -12.84 4.92 10.72
CA PHE A 170 -13.36 4.49 12.01
C PHE A 170 -12.85 5.37 13.16
N GLU A 171 -11.55 5.68 13.19
CA GLU A 171 -10.92 6.60 14.17
C GLU A 171 -11.51 8.01 14.11
N LEU A 172 -11.91 8.46 12.93
CA LEU A 172 -12.57 9.75 12.71
C LEU A 172 -14.08 9.73 12.97
N CYS A 173 -14.63 8.62 13.49
CA CYS A 173 -16.07 8.40 13.68
C CYS A 173 -16.89 8.51 12.37
N GLN A 174 -16.26 8.32 11.22
CA GLN A 174 -16.87 8.34 9.88
C GLN A 174 -17.29 6.93 9.47
N TYR A 175 -18.20 6.33 10.25
CA TYR A 175 -18.53 4.90 10.15
C TYR A 175 -19.09 4.46 8.78
N ASP A 176 -19.78 5.35 8.05
CA ASP A 176 -20.31 5.02 6.72
C ASP A 176 -19.20 4.94 5.65
N GLU A 177 -18.30 5.94 5.63
CA GLU A 177 -17.10 5.90 4.77
C GLU A 177 -16.20 4.75 5.14
N SER A 178 -16.20 4.43 6.44
CA SER A 178 -15.60 3.24 6.93
C SER A 178 -16.25 2.04 6.23
N LYS A 179 -17.48 1.62 6.57
CA LYS A 179 -18.18 0.47 5.96
C LYS A 179 -18.04 0.34 4.44
N ARG A 180 -18.07 1.45 3.68
CA ARG A 180 -17.82 1.43 2.22
C ARG A 180 -16.45 0.86 1.85
N CYS A 181 -15.38 1.25 2.55
CA CYS A 181 -14.04 0.69 2.32
C CYS A 181 -14.02 -0.83 2.55
N TRP A 182 -14.74 -1.33 3.55
CA TRP A 182 -14.79 -2.77 3.86
C TRP A 182 -15.63 -3.54 2.84
N ALA A 183 -16.70 -2.96 2.32
CA ALA A 183 -17.49 -3.56 1.25
C ALA A 183 -16.64 -3.77 -0.02
N VAL A 184 -15.83 -2.76 -0.39
CA VAL A 184 -14.87 -2.89 -1.51
C VAL A 184 -13.82 -3.95 -1.20
N LEU A 185 -13.30 -3.96 0.03
CA LEU A 185 -12.31 -4.94 0.46
C LEU A 185 -12.84 -6.39 0.35
N SER A 186 -14.12 -6.63 0.69
CA SER A 186 -14.79 -7.93 0.51
C SER A 186 -14.78 -8.39 -0.95
N GLN A 187 -15.13 -7.49 -1.88
CA GLN A 187 -15.14 -7.79 -3.31
C GLN A 187 -13.75 -8.13 -3.82
N LEU A 188 -12.73 -7.40 -3.34
CA LEU A 188 -11.34 -7.68 -3.71
C LEU A 188 -10.87 -9.03 -3.17
N PHE A 189 -11.28 -9.42 -1.96
CA PHE A 189 -10.89 -10.71 -1.40
C PHE A 189 -11.37 -11.90 -2.23
N GLU A 190 -12.61 -11.85 -2.73
CA GLU A 190 -13.16 -12.88 -3.62
C GLU A 190 -12.32 -13.01 -4.90
N SER A 191 -11.84 -11.88 -5.44
CA SER A 191 -11.01 -11.85 -6.65
C SER A 191 -9.54 -12.22 -6.43
N ALA A 192 -9.02 -12.10 -5.20
CA ALA A 192 -7.58 -12.14 -4.91
C ALA A 192 -7.08 -13.47 -4.33
N GLN A 193 -7.97 -14.45 -4.14
CA GLN A 193 -7.70 -15.66 -3.35
C GLN A 193 -6.42 -16.40 -3.76
N ALA A 194 -6.10 -16.46 -5.06
CA ALA A 194 -4.91 -17.13 -5.57
C ALA A 194 -3.58 -16.40 -5.29
N VAL A 195 -3.61 -15.08 -5.06
CA VAL A 195 -2.40 -14.22 -5.06
C VAL A 195 -2.03 -13.79 -3.66
N MET A 196 -3.03 -13.63 -2.78
CA MET A 196 -2.81 -13.18 -1.42
C MET A 196 -1.86 -14.08 -0.63
N HIS A 197 -1.98 -15.40 -0.79
CA HIS A 197 -1.13 -16.36 -0.08
C HIS A 197 0.36 -16.25 -0.42
N VAL A 198 0.70 -15.63 -1.56
CA VAL A 198 2.09 -15.47 -1.99
C VAL A 198 2.68 -14.14 -1.53
N ALA A 199 1.83 -13.11 -1.41
CA ALA A 199 2.25 -11.72 -1.23
C ALA A 199 2.06 -11.19 0.20
N LEU A 200 1.07 -11.72 0.93
CA LEU A 200 0.80 -11.40 2.33
C LEU A 200 1.07 -12.62 3.20
N ASP A 201 1.74 -12.41 4.33
CA ASP A 201 1.86 -13.48 5.33
C ASP A 201 0.49 -13.80 5.96
N ALA A 202 0.36 -15.00 6.52
CA ALA A 202 -0.88 -15.49 7.10
C ALA A 202 -1.41 -14.57 8.24
N LYS A 203 -0.52 -13.98 9.04
CA LYS A 203 -0.91 -13.08 10.14
C LYS A 203 -1.42 -11.74 9.60
N ALA A 204 -0.83 -11.22 8.53
CA ALA A 204 -1.27 -10.01 7.86
C ALA A 204 -2.68 -10.20 7.28
N MET A 205 -2.94 -11.35 6.66
CA MET A 205 -4.29 -11.70 6.19
C MET A 205 -5.28 -11.82 7.35
N GLU A 206 -4.93 -12.58 8.39
CA GLU A 206 -5.79 -12.76 9.58
C GLU A 206 -6.22 -11.42 10.19
N ARG A 207 -5.30 -10.45 10.32
CA ARG A 207 -5.61 -9.11 10.85
C ARG A 207 -6.58 -8.32 9.98
N ILE A 208 -6.38 -8.35 8.66
CA ILE A 208 -7.29 -7.68 7.73
C ILE A 208 -8.68 -8.33 7.79
N PHE A 209 -8.73 -9.67 7.90
CA PHE A 209 -9.98 -10.40 8.13
C PHE A 209 -10.65 -10.06 9.47
N MET A 210 -9.87 -9.89 10.54
CA MET A 210 -10.41 -9.51 11.85
C MET A 210 -11.09 -8.13 11.81
N ASN A 211 -10.47 -7.13 11.18
CA ASN A 211 -11.11 -5.82 10.98
C ASN A 211 -12.41 -5.92 10.19
N PHE A 212 -12.44 -6.82 9.22
CA PHE A 212 -13.63 -7.09 8.43
C PHE A 212 -14.74 -7.71 9.25
N HIS A 213 -14.43 -8.70 10.08
CA HIS A 213 -15.42 -9.30 10.97
C HIS A 213 -15.93 -8.31 12.01
N MET A 214 -15.05 -7.51 12.62
CA MET A 214 -15.46 -6.50 13.61
C MET A 214 -16.42 -5.44 13.04
N ALA A 215 -16.22 -5.03 11.80
CA ALA A 215 -17.06 -4.01 11.17
C ALA A 215 -18.44 -4.54 10.74
N ASN A 216 -18.53 -5.81 10.35
CA ASN A 216 -19.77 -6.42 9.85
C ASN A 216 -20.58 -7.18 10.91
N PHE A 217 -19.91 -7.63 11.97
CA PHE A 217 -20.52 -8.39 13.07
C PHE A 217 -20.08 -7.78 14.41
N PRO A 218 -20.52 -6.55 14.73
CA PRO A 218 -20.22 -5.95 16.02
C PRO A 218 -20.76 -6.89 17.11
N SER A 219 -19.87 -7.40 17.97
CA SER A 219 -20.31 -8.22 19.10
C SER A 219 -21.17 -7.35 20.01
N ALA A 220 -22.28 -7.91 20.51
CA ALA A 220 -23.27 -7.20 21.32
C ALA A 220 -22.74 -6.61 22.64
N ALA A 221 -21.44 -6.74 22.94
CA ALA A 221 -20.81 -6.23 24.15
C ALA A 221 -20.65 -4.68 24.17
N GLY A 222 -20.93 -3.98 23.06
CA GLY A 222 -20.89 -2.50 22.98
C GLY A 222 -22.25 -1.81 23.19
N ALA A 223 -23.31 -2.57 23.48
CA ALA A 223 -24.64 -2.03 23.77
C ALA A 223 -24.94 -2.19 25.28
N ALA A 224 -24.24 -1.44 26.12
CA ALA A 224 -24.55 -1.27 27.54
C ALA A 224 -24.23 0.15 27.97
#